data_AF-A0A482VXE0-F1
#
_entry.id   AF-A0A482VXE0-F1
#
_cell.length_a   1.000
_cell.length_b   1.000
_cell.length_c   1.000
_cell.angle_alpha   90.00
_cell.angle_beta   90.00
_cell.angle_gamma   90.00
#
_symmetry.space_group_name_H-M   'P 1'
#
loop_
_entity.id
_entity.type
_entity.pdbx_description
1 polymer ?
#
loop_
_entity_poly.entity_id
_entity_poly.type
_entity_poly.pdbx_seq_one_letter_code
_entity_poly.pdbx_strand_id
1 'polypeptide(L)'
;MEQWTKISLLLCIFGFLKEIRPSEPFVYDFLIGPWRNVTADEVTKEVYPVGTYSNMILLVIVFLVTDICRYKPLIILLGLSGVAVFAMLLWTTSLFELQVLEVFYGMFMAAEVAYYTYIYAKVDSEHYQKVTSHTRGAILAGRAISGISSQILISTEAMSFRDLNYITFT
;
A
#
# COMPACT_ATOMS: atom_id res chain seq x y z
N MET A 1 -11.26 6.85 28.69
CA MET A 1 -11.30 6.74 27.21
C MET A 1 -12.28 5.64 26.85
N GLU A 2 -13.34 5.99 26.12
CA GLU A 2 -14.31 5.04 25.60
C GLU A 2 -13.64 4.06 24.62
N GLN A 3 -14.20 2.85 24.51
CA GLN A 3 -13.59 1.76 23.76
C GLN A 3 -13.42 2.10 22.26
N TRP A 4 -14.40 2.79 21.66
CA TRP A 4 -14.33 3.23 20.28
C TRP A 4 -13.22 4.27 20.03
N THR A 5 -12.92 5.13 21.01
CA THR A 5 -11.83 6.12 20.90
C THR A 5 -10.47 5.44 20.88
N LYS A 6 -10.28 4.39 21.69
CA LYS A 6 -9.04 3.59 21.68
C LYS A 6 -8.85 2.88 20.33
N ILE A 7 -9.92 2.30 19.79
CA ILE A 7 -9.89 1.65 18.48
C ILE A 7 -9.59 2.67 17.38
N SER A 8 -10.24 3.84 17.41
CA SER A 8 -9.99 4.91 16.46
C SER A 8 -8.55 5.40 16.51
N LEU A 9 -7.98 5.60 17.71
CA LEU A 9 -6.59 6.04 17.86
C LEU A 9 -5.62 5.00 17.28
N LEU A 10 -5.81 3.73 17.60
CA LEU A 10 -4.97 2.64 17.11
C LEU A 10 -5.02 2.54 15.58
N LEU A 11 -6.21 2.67 15.00
CA LEU A 11 -6.38 2.68 13.54
C LEU A 11 -5.73 3.91 12.92
N CYS A 12 -5.92 5.10 13.49
CA CYS A 12 -5.26 6.31 12.98
C CYS A 12 -3.74 6.17 13.00
N ILE A 13 -3.15 5.67 14.09
CA ILE A 13 -1.70 5.46 14.18
C ILE A 13 -1.24 4.42 13.16
N PHE A 14 -1.93 3.28 13.09
CA PHE A 14 -1.58 2.22 12.15
C PHE A 14 -1.69 2.70 10.69
N GLY A 15 -2.81 3.33 10.33
CA GLY A 15 -3.04 3.86 8.98
C GLY A 15 -2.08 4.99 8.61
N PHE A 16 -1.73 5.85 9.57
CA PHE A 16 -0.71 6.88 9.36
C PHE A 16 0.65 6.26 9.06
N LEU A 17 1.14 5.37 9.94
CA LEU A 17 2.45 4.73 9.78
C LEU A 17 2.53 3.85 8.54
N LYS A 18 1.47 3.07 8.26
CA LYS A 18 1.37 2.22 7.08
C LYS A 18 1.54 3.01 5.77
N GLU A 19 1.07 4.26 5.74
CA GLU A 19 1.05 5.11 4.55
C GLU A 19 2.27 6.03 4.44
N ILE A 20 3.21 5.95 5.40
CA ILE A 20 4.54 6.53 5.25
C ILE A 20 5.36 5.61 4.35
N ARG A 21 5.28 5.84 3.05
CA ARG A 21 6.02 5.09 2.02
C ARG A 21 6.73 6.04 1.07
N PRO A 22 7.93 6.53 1.42
CA PRO A 22 8.63 7.56 0.66
C PRO A 22 8.94 7.16 -0.79
N SER A 23 9.00 5.85 -1.08
CA SER A 23 9.21 5.35 -2.44
C SER A 23 8.02 5.51 -3.36
N GLU A 24 6.78 5.43 -2.84
CA GLU A 24 5.54 5.34 -3.61
C GLU A 24 5.36 6.46 -4.65
N PRO A 25 5.65 7.75 -4.33
CA PRO A 25 5.55 8.85 -5.28
C PRO A 25 6.51 8.73 -6.49
N PHE A 26 7.63 8.04 -6.32
CA PHE A 26 8.69 7.91 -7.33
C PHE A 26 8.80 6.49 -7.88
N VAL A 27 7.80 5.62 -7.64
CA VAL A 27 7.84 4.23 -8.12
C VAL A 27 8.00 4.18 -9.63
N TYR A 28 7.31 5.03 -10.39
CA TYR A 28 7.45 5.05 -11.86
C TYR A 28 8.89 5.36 -12.29
N ASP A 29 9.47 6.44 -11.76
CA ASP A 29 10.85 6.82 -12.03
C ASP A 29 11.83 5.73 -11.56
N PHE A 30 11.46 5.00 -10.51
CA PHE A 30 12.21 3.84 -10.05
C PHE A 30 12.06 2.61 -10.98
N LEU A 31 10.91 2.39 -11.62
CA LEU A 31 10.74 1.26 -12.54
C LEU A 31 11.57 1.45 -13.83
N ILE A 32 11.67 2.69 -14.33
CA ILE A 32 12.42 3.04 -15.55
C ILE A 32 13.91 3.32 -15.30
N GLY A 33 14.37 3.17 -14.06
CA GLY A 33 15.74 3.48 -13.66
C GLY A 33 16.79 2.55 -14.30
N PRO A 34 18.07 2.95 -14.30
CA PRO A 34 19.16 2.24 -14.98
C PRO A 34 19.47 0.82 -14.45
N TRP A 35 18.83 0.39 -13.36
CA TRP A 35 19.01 -0.94 -12.77
C TRP A 35 18.07 -2.00 -13.37
N ARG A 36 17.13 -1.61 -14.24
CA ARG A 36 16.28 -2.55 -14.97
C ARG A 36 16.43 -2.37 -16.48
N ASN A 37 16.38 -3.49 -17.19
CA ASN A 37 16.38 -3.50 -18.66
C ASN A 37 14.93 -3.45 -19.18
N VAL A 38 14.18 -2.41 -18.79
CA VAL A 38 12.75 -2.26 -19.15
C VAL A 38 12.52 -0.85 -19.66
N THR A 39 11.73 -0.72 -20.73
CA THR A 39 11.38 0.56 -21.34
C THR A 39 10.16 1.20 -20.68
N ALA A 40 10.04 2.52 -20.80
CA ALA A 40 8.88 3.26 -20.29
C ALA A 40 7.54 2.79 -20.89
N ASP A 41 7.57 2.38 -22.17
CA ASP A 41 6.41 1.84 -22.88
C ASP A 41 5.98 0.48 -22.30
N GLU A 42 6.91 -0.42 -22.02
CA GLU A 42 6.63 -1.72 -21.41
C GLU A 42 6.05 -1.56 -20.00
N VAL A 43 6.59 -0.66 -19.18
CA VAL A 43 6.04 -0.39 -17.84
C VAL A 43 4.58 0.08 -17.93
N THR A 44 4.30 1.01 -18.84
CA THR A 44 2.96 1.62 -18.94
C THR A 44 1.93 0.67 -19.56
N LYS A 45 2.33 -0.13 -20.56
CA LYS A 45 1.41 -0.98 -21.34
C LYS A 45 1.33 -2.42 -20.85
N GLU A 46 2.37 -2.93 -20.20
CA GLU A 46 2.46 -4.34 -19.82
C GLU A 46 2.54 -4.57 -18.31
N VAL A 47 3.11 -3.64 -17.54
CA VAL A 47 3.24 -3.79 -16.08
C VAL A 47 2.01 -3.25 -15.36
N TYR A 48 1.71 -1.95 -15.46
CA TYR A 48 0.58 -1.35 -14.74
C TYR A 48 -0.81 -1.95 -15.04
N PRO A 49 -1.12 -2.37 -16.28
CA PRO A 49 -2.40 -3.01 -16.54
C PRO A 49 -2.55 -4.34 -15.80
N VAL A 50 -1.46 -5.10 -15.61
CA VAL A 50 -1.50 -6.36 -14.84
C VAL A 50 -1.91 -6.08 -13.39
N GLY A 51 -1.38 -5.03 -12.77
CA GLY A 51 -1.76 -4.63 -11.41
C GLY A 51 -3.23 -4.23 -11.31
N THR A 52 -3.70 -3.45 -12.28
CA THR A 52 -5.10 -2.99 -12.33
C THR A 52 -6.09 -4.13 -12.53
N TYR A 53 -5.84 -5.01 -13.51
CA TYR A 53 -6.72 -6.15 -13.79
C TYR A 53 -6.66 -7.22 -12.70
N SER A 54 -5.47 -7.49 -12.15
CA SER A 54 -5.32 -8.42 -11.04
C SER A 54 -6.06 -7.92 -9.80
N ASN A 55 -5.93 -6.64 -9.44
CA ASN A 55 -6.70 -6.03 -8.35
C ASN A 55 -8.21 -6.20 -8.54
N MET A 56 -8.73 -5.93 -9.75
CA MET A 56 -10.16 -6.09 -10.04
C MET A 56 -10.65 -7.53 -9.80
N ILE A 57 -9.90 -8.54 -10.24
CA ILE A 57 -10.26 -9.95 -10.05
C ILE A 57 -10.11 -10.34 -8.57
N LEU A 58 -9.00 -9.95 -7.95
CA LEU A 58 -8.68 -10.26 -6.56
C LEU A 58 -9.66 -9.60 -5.59
N LEU A 59 -10.23 -8.44 -5.93
CA LEU A 59 -11.30 -7.80 -5.16
C LEU A 59 -12.50 -8.73 -4.92
N VAL A 60 -12.92 -9.47 -5.95
CA VAL A 60 -14.02 -10.44 -5.85
C VAL A 60 -13.63 -11.58 -4.90
N ILE A 61 -12.40 -12.09 -5.03
CA ILE A 61 -11.89 -13.18 -4.19
C ILE A 61 -11.78 -12.73 -2.73
N VAL A 62 -11.13 -11.58 -2.49
CA VAL A 62 -10.94 -11.01 -1.16
C VAL A 62 -12.28 -10.71 -0.50
N PHE A 63 -13.26 -10.18 -1.25
CA PHE A 63 -14.62 -9.98 -0.76
C PHE A 63 -15.25 -11.28 -0.24
N LEU A 64 -15.22 -12.37 -1.02
CA LEU A 64 -15.73 -13.67 -0.61
C LEU A 64 -14.97 -14.25 0.60
N VAL A 65 -13.64 -14.11 0.61
CA VAL A 65 -12.81 -14.57 1.74
C VAL A 65 -13.10 -13.76 3.00
N THR A 66 -13.41 -12.46 2.88
CA THR A 66 -13.75 -11.61 4.03
C THR A 66 -15.01 -12.12 4.74
N ASP A 67 -16.00 -12.56 3.96
CA ASP A 67 -17.27 -13.07 4.48
C ASP A 67 -17.07 -14.40 5.23
N ILE A 68 -16.23 -15.30 4.68
CA ILE A 68 -15.98 -16.63 5.26
C ILE A 68 -15.02 -16.57 6.47
N CYS A 69 -13.88 -15.87 6.32
CA CYS A 69 -12.74 -15.95 7.23
C CYS A 69 -12.64 -14.81 8.24
N ARG A 70 -13.57 -13.84 8.19
CA ARG A 70 -13.54 -12.58 8.96
C ARG A 70 -12.28 -11.75 8.66
N TYR A 71 -12.14 -10.62 9.33
CA TYR A 71 -11.12 -9.61 9.04
C TYR A 71 -9.66 -9.98 9.41
N LYS A 72 -9.41 -10.93 10.33
CA LYS A 72 -8.04 -11.18 10.84
C LYS A 72 -7.10 -11.78 9.79
N PRO A 73 -7.47 -12.83 9.04
CA PRO A 73 -6.59 -13.41 8.03
C PRO A 73 -6.26 -12.43 6.90
N LEU A 74 -7.19 -11.53 6.56
CA LEU A 74 -6.95 -10.52 5.53
C LEU A 74 -5.93 -9.47 5.96
N ILE A 75 -5.88 -9.09 7.24
CA ILE A 75 -4.84 -8.17 7.74
C ILE A 75 -3.45 -8.84 7.66
N ILE A 76 -3.37 -10.15 7.92
CA ILE A 76 -2.12 -10.90 7.75
C ILE A 76 -1.74 -10.97 6.27
N LEU A 77 -2.71 -11.26 5.39
CA LEU A 77 -2.51 -11.29 3.94
C LEU A 77 -1.99 -9.94 3.43
N LEU A 78 -2.60 -8.83 3.88
CA LEU A 78 -2.18 -7.47 3.56
C LEU A 78 -0.72 -7.21 3.97
N GLY A 79 -0.32 -7.63 5.17
CA GLY A 79 1.07 -7.48 5.63
C GLY A 79 2.04 -8.30 4.78
N LEU A 80 1.73 -9.56 4.53
CA LEU A 80 2.57 -10.47 3.75
C LEU A 80 2.71 -10.01 2.29
N SER A 81 1.61 -9.59 1.65
CA SER A 81 1.65 -9.09 0.29
C SER A 81 2.42 -7.77 0.20
N GLY A 82 2.32 -6.89 1.20
CA GLY A 82 3.09 -5.65 1.25
C GLY A 82 4.60 -5.93 1.32
N VAL A 83 5.02 -6.80 2.24
CA VAL A 83 6.43 -7.22 2.35
C VAL A 83 6.92 -7.84 1.03
N ALA A 84 6.11 -8.69 0.41
CA ALA A 84 6.45 -9.29 -0.88
C ALA A 84 6.63 -8.23 -1.99
N VAL A 85 5.75 -7.23 -2.09
CA VAL A 85 5.85 -6.15 -3.07
C VAL A 85 7.13 -5.34 -2.88
N PHE A 86 7.39 -4.84 -1.66
CA PHE A 86 8.57 -4.00 -1.42
C PHE A 86 9.88 -4.80 -1.53
N ALA A 87 9.88 -6.08 -1.15
CA ALA A 87 10.99 -6.99 -1.43
C ALA A 87 11.23 -7.14 -2.94
N MET A 88 10.18 -7.47 -3.70
CA MET A 88 10.29 -7.63 -5.14
C MET A 88 10.74 -6.34 -5.83
N LEU A 89 10.28 -5.17 -5.38
CA LEU A 89 10.73 -3.88 -5.91
C LEU A 89 12.26 -3.70 -5.81
N LEU A 90 12.90 -4.22 -4.76
CA LEU A 90 14.35 -4.09 -4.56
C LEU A 90 15.19 -5.09 -5.34
N TRP A 91 14.70 -6.33 -5.53
CA TRP A 91 15.50 -7.44 -6.05
C TRP A 91 15.15 -7.90 -7.47
N THR A 92 14.02 -7.47 -8.03
CA THR A 92 13.59 -7.88 -9.38
C THR A 92 14.18 -6.98 -10.47
N THR A 93 14.50 -7.58 -11.61
CA THR A 93 15.12 -6.87 -12.74
C THR A 93 14.44 -7.14 -14.08
N SER A 94 13.69 -8.23 -14.20
CA SER A 94 13.03 -8.64 -15.45
C SER A 94 11.59 -8.14 -15.56
N LEU A 95 11.11 -7.98 -16.79
CA LEU A 95 9.73 -7.59 -17.09
C LEU A 95 8.70 -8.58 -16.50
N PHE A 96 8.96 -9.88 -16.63
CA PHE A 96 8.08 -10.91 -16.08
C PHE A 96 7.99 -10.84 -14.56
N GLU A 97 9.11 -10.62 -13.86
CA GLU A 97 9.10 -10.43 -12.41
C GLU A 97 8.31 -9.18 -12.00
N LEU A 98 8.36 -8.10 -12.79
CA LEU A 98 7.54 -6.90 -12.56
C LEU A 98 6.04 -7.18 -12.76
N GLN A 99 5.66 -7.97 -13.76
CA GLN A 99 4.26 -8.39 -13.92
C GLN A 99 3.78 -9.22 -12.72
N VAL A 100 4.63 -10.12 -12.22
CA VAL A 100 4.31 -10.90 -11.01
C VAL A 100 4.22 -9.99 -9.77
N LEU A 101 5.12 -9.01 -9.64
CA LEU A 101 5.08 -7.99 -8.58
C LEU A 101 3.75 -7.24 -8.57
N GLU A 102 3.26 -6.84 -9.74
CA GLU A 102 1.98 -6.15 -9.89
C GLU A 102 0.79 -7.02 -9.47
N VAL A 103 0.86 -8.34 -9.62
CA VAL A 103 -0.17 -9.25 -9.08
C VAL A 103 -0.16 -9.22 -7.54
N PHE A 104 1.01 -9.24 -6.90
CA PHE A 104 1.11 -9.09 -5.44
C PHE A 104 0.68 -7.70 -4.97
N TYR A 105 0.95 -6.66 -5.76
CA TYR A 105 0.46 -5.31 -5.49
C TYR A 105 -1.06 -5.23 -5.60
N GLY A 106 -1.65 -5.85 -6.61
CA GLY A 106 -3.10 -5.99 -6.73
C GLY A 106 -3.71 -6.72 -5.53
N MET A 107 -3.06 -7.77 -5.02
CA MET A 107 -3.48 -8.45 -3.79
C MET A 107 -3.38 -7.55 -2.56
N PHE A 108 -2.31 -6.77 -2.45
CA PHE A 108 -2.11 -5.81 -1.36
C PHE A 108 -3.22 -4.74 -1.36
N MET A 109 -3.54 -4.16 -2.52
CA MET A 109 -4.60 -3.18 -2.68
C MET A 109 -5.99 -3.79 -2.39
N ALA A 110 -6.26 -5.00 -2.88
CA ALA A 110 -7.52 -5.68 -2.59
C ALA A 110 -7.68 -6.00 -1.09
N ALA A 111 -6.62 -6.47 -0.43
CA ALA A 111 -6.61 -6.78 1.00
C ALA A 111 -6.75 -5.53 1.89
N GLU A 112 -6.42 -4.34 1.39
CA GLU A 112 -6.59 -3.08 2.11
C GLU A 112 -8.07 -2.79 2.44
N VAL A 113 -9.01 -3.30 1.65
CA VAL A 113 -10.44 -3.18 1.96
C VAL A 113 -10.76 -3.74 3.35
N ALA A 114 -10.08 -4.80 3.77
CA ALA A 114 -10.26 -5.41 5.10
C ALA A 114 -9.98 -4.42 6.23
N TYR A 115 -8.97 -3.55 6.05
CA TYR A 115 -8.64 -2.52 7.03
C TYR A 115 -9.80 -1.54 7.26
N TYR A 116 -10.48 -1.11 6.19
CA TYR A 116 -11.65 -0.24 6.31
C TYR A 116 -12.85 -0.97 6.90
N THR A 117 -13.08 -2.24 6.53
CA THR A 117 -14.19 -3.04 7.10
C THR A 117 -14.04 -3.29 8.59
N TYR A 118 -12.81 -3.31 9.11
CA TYR A 118 -12.54 -3.49 10.54
C TYR A 118 -13.17 -2.37 11.40
N ILE A 119 -13.21 -1.13 10.89
CA ILE A 119 -13.89 -0.01 11.57
C ILE A 119 -15.35 -0.39 11.81
N TYR A 120 -16.05 -0.82 10.75
CA TYR A 120 -17.47 -1.13 10.80
C TYR A 120 -17.78 -2.39 11.62
N ALA A 121 -16.82 -3.33 11.71
CA ALA A 121 -16.96 -4.55 12.50
C ALA A 121 -16.77 -4.36 14.01
N LYS A 122 -16.15 -3.25 14.46
CA LYS A 122 -15.73 -3.06 15.87
C LYS A 122 -16.24 -1.81 16.55
N VAL A 123 -16.78 -0.87 15.78
CA VAL A 123 -17.32 0.39 16.28
C VAL A 123 -18.84 0.34 16.16
N ASP A 124 -19.55 1.00 17.07
CA ASP A 124 -21.00 1.14 16.96
C ASP A 124 -21.38 2.13 15.85
N SER A 125 -22.54 1.93 15.23
CA SER A 125 -22.98 2.71 14.05
C SER A 125 -23.03 4.22 14.30
N GLU A 126 -23.28 4.65 15.53
CA GLU A 126 -23.30 6.06 15.95
C GLU A 126 -21.95 6.78 15.73
N HIS A 127 -20.85 6.02 15.70
CA HIS A 127 -19.49 6.55 15.62
C HIS A 127 -18.83 6.33 14.25
N TYR A 128 -19.49 5.68 13.29
CA TYR A 128 -18.92 5.35 11.97
C TYR A 128 -18.37 6.57 11.24
N GLN A 129 -19.13 7.65 11.16
CA GLN A 129 -18.70 8.86 10.45
C GLN A 129 -17.45 9.48 11.10
N LYS A 130 -17.41 9.57 12.43
CA LYS A 130 -16.28 10.15 13.17
C LYS A 130 -15.02 9.31 12.99
N VAL A 131 -15.11 8.01 13.24
CA VAL A 131 -13.95 7.11 13.16
C VAL A 131 -13.42 6.98 11.73
N THR A 132 -14.33 6.92 10.75
CA THR A 132 -13.94 6.92 9.33
C THR A 132 -13.22 8.22 8.96
N SER A 133 -13.73 9.38 9.41
CA SER A 133 -13.10 10.68 9.13
C SER A 133 -11.72 10.80 9.75
N HIS A 134 -11.55 10.39 11.02
CA HIS A 134 -10.25 10.38 11.68
C HIS A 134 -9.26 9.48 10.96
N THR A 135 -9.69 8.27 10.59
CA THR A 135 -8.83 7.29 9.91
C THR A 135 -8.41 7.77 8.53
N ARG A 136 -9.35 8.32 7.73
CA ARG A 136 -9.04 8.89 6.42
C ARG A 136 -8.11 10.10 6.52
N GLY A 137 -8.33 10.97 7.51
CA GLY A 137 -7.43 12.10 7.78
C GLY A 137 -6.01 11.65 8.11
N ALA A 138 -5.87 10.62 8.96
CA ALA A 138 -4.57 10.05 9.32
C ALA A 138 -3.85 9.44 8.10
N ILE A 139 -4.54 8.70 7.25
CA ILE A 139 -4.00 8.13 6.00
C ILE A 139 -3.49 9.24 5.06
N LEU A 140 -4.31 10.27 4.83
CA LEU A 140 -3.94 11.39 3.96
C LEU A 140 -2.74 12.17 4.53
N ALA A 141 -2.69 12.36 5.85
CA ALA A 141 -1.55 12.98 6.51
C ALA A 141 -0.27 12.15 6.36
N GLY A 142 -0.36 10.81 6.48
CA GLY A 142 0.76 9.89 6.24
C GLY A 142 1.28 10.02 4.82
N ARG A 143 0.40 9.98 3.81
CA ARG A 143 0.75 10.18 2.39
C ARG A 143 1.38 11.54 2.13
N ALA A 144 0.85 12.61 2.73
CA ALA A 144 1.39 13.96 2.58
C ALA A 144 2.81 14.06 3.14
N ILE A 145 3.05 13.54 4.35
CA ILE A 145 4.39 13.52 4.97
C ILE A 145 5.34 12.64 4.16
N SER A 146 4.87 11.50 3.66
CA SER A 146 5.62 10.63 2.76
C SER A 146 6.08 11.38 1.50
N GLY A 147 5.16 12.06 0.82
CA GLY A 147 5.46 12.84 -0.38
C GLY A 147 6.39 14.02 -0.12
N ILE A 148 6.16 14.77 0.95
CA ILE A 148 7.01 15.93 1.30
C ILE A 148 8.42 15.46 1.67
N SER A 149 8.55 14.44 2.53
CA SER A 149 9.86 13.93 2.95
C SER A 149 10.64 13.33 1.78
N SER A 150 10.00 12.52 0.94
CA SER A 150 10.62 11.95 -0.25
C SER A 150 11.08 13.03 -1.25
N GLN A 151 10.24 14.02 -1.53
CA GLN A 151 10.60 15.12 -2.42
C GLN A 151 11.78 15.95 -1.89
N ILE A 152 11.84 16.21 -0.58
CA ILE A 152 12.98 16.92 0.04
C ILE A 152 14.27 16.09 -0.09
N LEU A 153 14.20 14.78 0.17
CA LEU A 153 15.37 13.89 0.10
C LEU A 153 15.94 13.78 -1.32
N ILE A 154 15.07 13.69 -2.34
CA ILE A 154 15.49 13.66 -3.74
C ILE A 154 16.02 15.04 -4.18
N SER A 155 15.32 16.13 -3.84
CA SER A 155 15.70 17.47 -4.29
C SER A 155 17.01 17.99 -3.66
N THR A 156 17.39 17.48 -2.49
CA THR A 156 18.67 17.81 -1.85
C THR A 156 19.81 16.87 -2.28
N GLU A 157 19.54 15.94 -3.20
CA GLU A 157 20.46 14.86 -3.61
C GLU A 157 20.97 14.02 -2.44
N ALA A 158 20.26 14.05 -1.31
CA ALA A 158 20.64 13.32 -0.10
C ALA A 158 20.43 11.81 -0.25
N MET A 159 19.47 11.40 -1.09
CA MET A 159 19.11 10.00 -1.32
C MET A 159 18.75 9.75 -2.79
N SER A 160 18.96 8.52 -3.26
CA SER A 160 18.50 8.06 -4.57
C SER A 160 17.12 7.38 -4.48
N PHE A 161 16.45 7.18 -5.62
CA PHE A 161 15.18 6.44 -5.68
C PHE A 161 15.28 5.02 -5.10
N ARG A 162 16.47 4.41 -5.19
CA ARG A 162 16.73 3.10 -4.61
C ARG A 162 16.82 3.15 -3.08
N ASP A 163 17.42 4.20 -2.53
CA ASP A 163 17.51 4.37 -1.08
C ASP A 163 16.13 4.64 -0.45
N LEU A 164 15.25 5.36 -1.16
CA LEU A 164 13.85 5.53 -0.74
C LEU A 164 13.08 4.21 -0.69
N ASN A 165 13.35 3.29 -1.61
CA ASN A 165 12.77 1.93 -1.59
C ASN A 165 13.31 1.11 -0.41
N TYR A 166 14.59 1.25 -0.05
CA TYR A 166 15.15 0.63 1.16
C TYR A 166 14.53 1.16 2.45
N ILE A 167 14.31 2.48 2.55
CA ILE A 167 13.58 3.07 3.69
C ILE A 167 12.16 2.53 3.77
N THR A 168 11.47 2.37 2.64
CA THR A 168 10.08 1.89 2.64
C THR A 168 9.97 0.41 3.03
N PHE A 169 10.99 -0.39 2.71
CA PHE A 169 11.04 -1.81 3.07
C PHE A 169 11.35 -2.05 4.57
N THR A 170 12.02 -1.11 5.23
CA THR A 170 12.49 -1.23 6.62
C THR A 170 11.40 -0.84 7.61
#